data_AF-D7G300-F1
#
_entry.id   AF-D7G300-F1
#
_cell.length_a   1.000
_cell.length_b   1.000
_cell.length_c   1.000
_cell.angle_alpha   90.00
_cell.angle_beta   90.00
_cell.angle_gamma   90.00
#
_symmetry.space_group_name_H-M   'P 1'
#
loop_
_entity.id
_entity.type
_entity.pdbx_description
1 polymer ?
#
loop_
_entity_poly.entity_id
_entity_poly.type
_entity_poly.pdbx_seq_one_letter_code
_entity_poly.pdbx_strand_id
1 'polypeptide(L)'
;MVRRRSSISSVAVLLSLLLGAAAQYDSCVNGTIDDIGNGRCDAENNSPSCGFDGGDCCSCTCTDTVLYSCADNEFDCLYPLCGDDSAASEEEACVEDWQSDGFCDDVNNNYSCGYDGGDVCARCVNPRNAAGCLYIVTP
;
A
#
# COMPACT_ATOMS: atom_id res chain seq x y z
N MET A 1 -36.74 7.82 25.69
CA MET A 1 -36.44 7.52 24.27
C MET A 1 -35.50 6.33 24.20
N VAL A 2 -36.01 5.15 23.83
CA VAL A 2 -35.19 3.93 23.66
C VAL A 2 -34.56 3.99 22.27
N ARG A 3 -33.23 4.20 22.18
CA ARG A 3 -32.50 4.04 20.93
C ARG A 3 -32.45 2.54 20.61
N ARG A 4 -33.24 2.12 19.61
CA ARG A 4 -33.15 0.76 19.06
C ARG A 4 -31.77 0.62 18.40
N ARG A 5 -30.93 -0.27 18.91
CA ARG A 5 -29.71 -0.66 18.21
C ARG A 5 -30.16 -1.39 16.94
N SER A 6 -29.95 -0.77 15.79
CA SER A 6 -30.17 -1.43 14.50
C SER A 6 -29.21 -2.61 14.41
N SER A 7 -29.73 -3.83 14.51
CA SER A 7 -28.93 -5.04 14.27
C SER A 7 -28.53 -5.07 12.81
N ILE A 8 -27.24 -4.88 12.53
CA ILE A 8 -26.67 -5.06 11.20
C ILE A 8 -26.72 -6.57 10.92
N SER A 9 -27.43 -6.97 9.86
CA SER A 9 -27.56 -8.37 9.46
C SER A 9 -26.17 -8.94 9.15
N SER A 10 -25.85 -10.12 9.67
CA SER A 10 -24.59 -10.83 9.35
C SER A 10 -24.41 -11.03 7.84
N VAL A 11 -25.52 -11.07 7.08
CA VAL A 11 -25.52 -11.13 5.61
C VAL A 11 -24.99 -9.83 5.00
N ALA A 12 -25.26 -8.67 5.60
CA ALA A 12 -24.75 -7.38 5.12
C ALA A 12 -23.26 -7.20 5.44
N VAL A 13 -22.77 -7.76 6.55
CA VAL A 13 -21.32 -7.79 6.86
C VAL A 13 -20.59 -8.71 5.89
N LEU A 14 -21.14 -9.90 5.62
CA LEU A 14 -20.62 -10.83 4.61
C LEU A 14 -20.66 -10.23 3.19
N LEU A 15 -21.74 -9.54 2.82
CA LEU A 15 -21.84 -8.87 1.52
C LEU A 15 -20.84 -7.72 1.41
N SER A 16 -20.63 -6.94 2.48
CA SER A 16 -19.62 -5.87 2.51
C SER A 16 -18.19 -6.41 2.43
N LEU A 17 -17.91 -7.57 3.04
CA LEU A 17 -16.61 -8.27 2.96
C LEU A 17 -16.36 -8.87 1.57
N LEU A 18 -17.40 -9.40 0.91
CA LEU A 18 -17.30 -9.98 -0.43
C LEU A 18 -17.15 -8.90 -1.52
N LEU A 19 -17.74 -7.72 -1.36
CA LEU A 19 -17.52 -6.59 -2.25
C LEU A 19 -16.19 -5.87 -2.00
N GLY A 20 -15.57 -6.04 -0.82
CA GLY A 20 -14.35 -5.34 -0.43
C GLY A 20 -13.05 -5.95 -0.97
N ALA A 21 -13.01 -7.26 -1.26
CA ALA A 21 -11.80 -7.95 -1.71
C ALA A 21 -11.50 -7.78 -3.21
N ALA A 22 -12.53 -7.59 -4.04
CA ALA A 22 -12.37 -7.55 -5.50
C ALA A 22 -11.94 -6.19 -6.07
N ALA A 23 -12.00 -5.12 -5.27
CA ALA A 23 -11.72 -3.75 -5.73
C ALA A 23 -10.25 -3.35 -5.64
N GLN A 24 -9.37 -4.23 -5.13
CA GLN A 24 -7.98 -3.87 -4.80
C GLN A 24 -7.09 -3.63 -6.03
N TYR A 25 -7.45 -4.19 -7.20
CA TYR A 25 -6.62 -4.16 -8.41
C TYR A 25 -7.33 -3.54 -9.63
N ASP A 26 -8.34 -2.70 -9.42
CA ASP A 26 -9.09 -2.02 -10.49
C ASP A 26 -8.18 -1.16 -11.39
N SER A 27 -7.02 -0.75 -10.88
CA SER A 27 -5.98 -0.02 -11.60
C SER A 27 -4.91 -0.89 -12.26
N CYS A 28 -4.97 -2.22 -12.13
CA CYS A 28 -3.99 -3.12 -12.73
C CYS A 28 -4.14 -3.12 -14.25
N VAL A 29 -3.18 -2.49 -14.93
CA VAL A 29 -3.16 -2.40 -16.39
C VAL A 29 -2.30 -3.53 -16.93
N ASN A 30 -2.83 -4.27 -17.90
CA ASN A 30 -2.13 -5.35 -18.60
C ASN A 30 -1.86 -6.63 -17.78
N GLY A 31 -2.27 -6.68 -16.51
CA GLY A 31 -2.15 -7.86 -15.65
C GLY A 31 -3.43 -8.72 -15.56
N THR A 32 -3.29 -9.92 -15.00
CA THR A 32 -4.38 -10.88 -14.75
C THR A 32 -4.68 -10.93 -13.27
N ILE A 33 -5.88 -10.51 -12.88
CA ILE A 33 -6.27 -10.40 -11.47
C ILE A 33 -6.25 -11.73 -10.72
N ASP A 34 -6.59 -12.84 -11.40
CA ASP A 34 -6.64 -14.18 -10.80
C ASP A 34 -5.23 -14.70 -10.43
N ASP A 35 -4.19 -14.14 -11.04
CA ASP A 35 -2.81 -14.55 -10.81
C ASP A 35 -2.16 -13.76 -9.66
N ILE A 36 -2.76 -12.65 -9.22
CA ILE A 36 -2.19 -11.82 -8.15
C ILE A 36 -2.27 -12.52 -6.79
N GLY A 37 -1.13 -12.68 -6.11
CA GLY A 37 -1.08 -13.31 -4.79
C GLY A 37 -1.28 -14.83 -4.83
N ASN A 38 -1.01 -15.46 -5.97
CA ASN A 38 -1.14 -16.90 -6.16
C ASN A 38 0.08 -17.69 -5.59
N GLY A 39 1.12 -17.02 -5.12
CA GLY A 39 2.37 -17.60 -4.60
C GLY A 39 3.40 -17.91 -5.68
N ARG A 40 3.18 -17.46 -6.91
CA ARG A 40 4.09 -17.54 -8.06
C ARG A 40 4.38 -16.14 -8.56
N CYS A 41 5.62 -15.86 -8.96
CA CYS A 41 5.92 -14.59 -9.61
C CYS A 41 5.41 -14.55 -11.06
N ASP A 42 4.39 -13.74 -11.31
CA ASP A 42 3.82 -13.41 -12.62
C ASP A 42 4.30 -12.00 -13.05
N ALA A 43 5.29 -11.97 -13.94
CA ALA A 43 5.99 -10.74 -14.32
C ALA A 43 5.08 -9.61 -14.85
N GLU A 44 3.97 -9.95 -15.53
CA GLU A 44 2.99 -8.95 -16.01
C GLU A 44 2.25 -8.26 -14.85
N ASN A 45 2.12 -8.93 -13.72
CA ASN A 45 1.53 -8.39 -12.50
C ASN A 45 2.58 -7.74 -11.58
N ASN A 46 3.87 -7.89 -11.86
CA ASN A 46 4.97 -7.32 -11.07
C ASN A 46 5.12 -5.81 -11.34
N SER A 47 4.08 -5.04 -11.05
CA SER A 47 4.04 -3.59 -11.25
C SER A 47 3.28 -2.91 -10.12
N PRO A 48 3.52 -1.60 -9.86
CA PRO A 48 2.81 -0.88 -8.81
C PRO A 48 1.28 -0.89 -8.98
N SER A 49 0.80 -0.83 -10.23
CA SER A 49 -0.63 -0.86 -10.55
C SER A 49 -1.32 -2.18 -10.19
N CYS A 50 -0.57 -3.27 -10.16
CA CYS A 50 -1.02 -4.62 -9.84
C CYS A 50 -0.53 -5.08 -8.46
N GLY A 51 -0.03 -4.15 -7.63
CA GLY A 51 0.45 -4.44 -6.29
C GLY A 51 1.66 -5.37 -6.24
N PHE A 52 2.51 -5.36 -7.27
CA PHE A 52 3.70 -6.21 -7.39
C PHE A 52 3.35 -7.69 -7.27
N ASP A 53 2.31 -8.09 -7.99
CA ASP A 53 1.77 -9.44 -8.01
C ASP A 53 1.39 -9.95 -6.61
N GLY A 54 0.84 -9.06 -5.80
CA GLY A 54 0.47 -9.39 -4.42
C GLY A 54 1.68 -9.64 -3.52
N GLY A 55 2.89 -9.32 -4.00
CA GLY A 55 4.15 -9.56 -3.32
C GLY A 55 4.85 -10.87 -3.71
N ASP A 56 4.32 -11.63 -4.66
CA ASP A 56 4.86 -12.96 -5.02
C ASP A 56 6.22 -12.89 -5.72
N CYS A 57 6.53 -11.77 -6.38
CA CYS A 57 7.81 -11.53 -7.04
C CYS A 57 8.95 -11.08 -6.12
N CYS A 58 8.73 -11.02 -4.81
CA CYS A 58 9.75 -10.64 -3.84
C CYS A 58 9.83 -11.67 -2.70
N SER A 59 11.03 -12.17 -2.41
CA SER A 59 11.24 -13.23 -1.41
C SER A 59 10.75 -12.86 0.01
N CYS A 60 10.71 -11.58 0.36
CA CYS A 60 10.29 -11.10 1.68
C CYS A 60 8.78 -10.97 1.85
N THR A 61 8.01 -10.96 0.75
CA THR A 61 6.55 -10.85 0.77
C THR A 61 5.86 -12.08 0.20
N CYS A 62 6.54 -12.88 -0.60
CA CYS A 62 5.99 -14.08 -1.20
C CYS A 62 5.50 -15.06 -0.12
N THR A 63 4.29 -15.58 -0.31
CA THR A 63 3.69 -16.58 0.58
C THR A 63 3.27 -17.81 -0.23
N ASP A 64 3.65 -19.00 0.24
CA ASP A 64 3.22 -20.26 -0.39
C ASP A 64 1.69 -20.38 -0.40
N THR A 65 1.15 -20.94 -1.49
CA THR A 65 -0.26 -21.32 -1.60
C THR A 65 -0.42 -22.82 -1.75
N VAL A 66 -1.68 -23.27 -1.91
CA VAL A 66 -1.99 -24.68 -2.19
C VAL A 66 -1.52 -25.14 -3.57
N LEU A 67 -1.30 -24.21 -4.51
CA LEU A 67 -0.97 -24.52 -5.90
C LEU A 67 0.48 -24.18 -6.26
N TYR A 68 1.05 -23.13 -5.65
CA TYR A 68 2.39 -22.64 -5.95
C TYR A 68 3.20 -22.42 -4.68
N SER A 69 4.52 -22.60 -4.79
CA SER A 69 5.47 -22.33 -3.72
C SER A 69 6.45 -21.25 -4.13
N CYS A 70 6.76 -20.37 -3.20
CA CYS A 70 7.78 -19.34 -3.32
C CYS A 70 9.17 -19.90 -3.57
N ALA A 71 9.44 -21.15 -3.15
CA ALA A 71 10.71 -21.81 -3.40
C ALA A 71 10.96 -22.13 -4.89
N ASP A 72 9.89 -22.17 -5.70
CA ASP A 72 9.95 -22.46 -7.13
C ASP A 72 9.96 -21.19 -8.01
N ASN A 73 9.98 -20.00 -7.38
CA ASN A 73 9.97 -18.71 -8.08
C ASN A 73 11.38 -18.21 -8.40
N GLU A 74 11.51 -17.60 -9.58
CA GLU A 74 12.57 -16.64 -9.85
C GLU A 74 12.10 -15.28 -9.35
N PHE A 75 12.84 -14.69 -8.41
CA PHE A 75 12.49 -13.40 -7.83
C PHE A 75 13.13 -12.28 -8.67
N ASP A 76 12.30 -11.42 -9.24
CA ASP A 76 12.68 -10.16 -9.89
C ASP A 76 12.02 -9.02 -9.11
N CYS A 77 12.54 -8.74 -7.92
CA CYS A 77 11.80 -7.93 -6.97
C CYS A 77 11.78 -6.45 -7.37
N LEU A 78 10.59 -5.92 -7.67
CA LEU A 78 10.37 -4.50 -7.89
C LEU A 78 9.69 -3.81 -6.70
N TYR A 79 9.31 -4.57 -5.66
CA TYR A 79 8.64 -4.02 -4.49
C TYR A 79 9.62 -3.20 -3.64
N PRO A 80 9.40 -1.87 -3.47
CA PRO A 80 10.39 -0.98 -2.86
C PRO A 80 10.79 -1.34 -1.42
N LEU A 81 9.93 -2.03 -0.68
CA LEU A 81 10.16 -2.40 0.71
C LEU A 81 10.90 -3.73 0.87
N CYS A 82 11.21 -4.40 -0.25
CA CYS A 82 11.73 -5.75 -0.28
C CYS A 82 13.17 -5.86 -0.82
N GLY A 83 13.85 -4.72 -0.94
CA GLY A 83 15.06 -4.55 -1.73
C GLY A 83 16.17 -5.57 -1.49
N ASP A 84 16.65 -6.11 -2.60
CA ASP A 84 18.06 -6.25 -2.92
C ASP A 84 18.50 -5.06 -3.81
N ASP A 85 18.89 -3.96 -3.16
CA ASP A 85 19.89 -2.98 -3.62
C ASP A 85 19.77 -2.26 -4.99
N SER A 86 18.72 -2.42 -5.80
CA SER A 86 18.68 -1.78 -7.14
C SER A 86 17.46 -0.91 -7.47
N ALA A 87 16.47 -0.81 -6.60
CA ALA A 87 15.29 0.07 -6.80
C ALA A 87 15.23 1.28 -5.85
N ALA A 88 16.23 1.46 -4.98
CA ALA A 88 16.47 2.72 -4.29
C ALA A 88 17.36 3.62 -5.17
N SER A 89 16.91 3.94 -6.39
CA SER A 89 17.57 4.97 -7.18
C SER A 89 17.19 6.33 -6.62
N GLU A 90 18.20 7.02 -6.10
CA GLU A 90 18.18 8.29 -5.37
C GLU A 90 17.74 8.08 -3.91
N GLU A 91 18.73 8.01 -3.05
CA GLU A 91 18.62 8.42 -1.67
C GLU A 91 17.98 9.82 -1.64
N GLU A 92 16.65 9.89 -1.53
CA GLU A 92 16.01 11.03 -0.87
C GLU A 92 16.45 10.95 0.59
N ALA A 93 17.69 11.38 0.83
CA ALA A 93 18.25 11.52 2.14
C ALA A 93 17.31 12.43 2.92
N CYS A 94 16.87 11.95 4.08
CA CYS A 94 16.14 12.76 5.02
C CYS A 94 16.93 14.03 5.28
N VAL A 95 16.30 15.18 5.09
CA VAL A 95 16.93 16.45 5.47
C VAL A 95 16.77 16.59 6.97
N GLU A 96 17.85 16.38 7.74
CA GLU A 96 17.80 16.40 9.20
C GLU A 96 17.20 17.69 9.76
N ASP A 97 17.46 18.83 9.10
CA ASP A 97 16.95 20.14 9.49
C ASP A 97 15.43 20.30 9.30
N TRP A 98 14.79 19.46 8.49
CA TRP A 98 13.36 19.53 8.20
C TRP A 98 12.53 18.59 9.09
N GLN A 99 13.16 17.57 9.71
CA GLN A 99 12.44 16.69 10.64
C GLN A 99 12.03 17.42 11.92
N SER A 100 10.75 17.33 12.31
CA SER A 100 10.21 17.96 13.52
C SER A 100 10.37 19.49 13.55
N ASP A 101 10.45 20.14 12.38
CA ASP A 101 10.65 21.58 12.26
C ASP A 101 9.32 22.37 12.37
N GLY A 102 8.19 21.66 12.40
CA GLY A 102 6.84 22.21 12.49
C GLY A 102 6.17 22.50 11.15
N PHE A 103 6.81 22.18 10.03
CA PHE A 103 6.28 22.22 8.67
C PHE A 103 6.13 20.80 8.13
N CYS A 104 5.21 20.62 7.19
CA CYS A 104 5.09 19.35 6.48
C CYS A 104 6.04 19.38 5.28
N ASP A 105 7.09 18.58 5.34
CA ASP A 105 8.03 18.36 4.25
C ASP A 105 7.73 17.02 3.58
N ASP A 106 7.09 17.09 2.40
CA ASP A 106 6.70 15.91 1.62
C ASP A 106 7.89 14.97 1.32
N VAL A 107 9.10 15.54 1.22
CA VAL A 107 10.39 14.83 1.08
C VAL A 107 10.69 13.96 2.31
N ASN A 108 10.47 14.49 3.51
CA ASN A 108 10.74 13.79 4.77
C ASN A 108 9.53 12.99 5.30
N ASN A 109 8.33 13.17 4.74
CA ASN A 109 7.11 12.47 5.15
C ASN A 109 7.03 11.04 4.58
N ASN A 110 8.08 10.25 4.82
CA ASN A 110 8.18 8.85 4.43
C ASN A 110 8.74 7.99 5.58
N TYR A 111 8.58 6.67 5.48
CA TYR A 111 8.95 5.73 6.55
C TYR A 111 10.44 5.80 6.92
N SER A 112 11.34 5.88 5.93
CA SER A 112 12.79 5.97 6.15
C SER A 112 13.21 7.24 6.91
N CYS A 113 12.39 8.29 6.85
CA CYS A 113 12.61 9.57 7.52
C CYS A 113 11.72 9.79 8.74
N GLY A 114 11.13 8.72 9.29
CA GLY A 114 10.31 8.80 10.51
C GLY A 114 9.06 9.67 10.35
N TYR A 115 8.56 9.82 9.12
CA TYR A 115 7.42 10.68 8.78
C TYR A 115 7.60 12.12 9.24
N ASP A 116 8.71 12.72 8.84
CA ASP A 116 9.08 14.10 9.13
C ASP A 116 9.11 14.44 10.62
N GLY A 117 9.52 13.45 11.44
CA GLY A 117 9.48 13.58 12.89
C GLY A 117 8.07 13.73 13.48
N GLY A 118 7.03 13.44 12.70
CA GLY A 118 5.63 13.57 13.08
C GLY A 118 4.98 14.90 12.72
N ASP A 119 5.62 15.71 11.87
CA ASP A 119 5.01 16.95 11.39
C ASP A 119 3.76 16.68 10.54
N VAL A 120 2.74 17.48 10.80
CA VAL A 120 1.37 17.12 10.42
C VAL A 120 1.11 17.56 8.98
N CYS A 121 1.04 16.59 8.08
CA CYS A 121 0.75 16.84 6.69
C CYS A 121 -0.75 16.96 6.41
N ALA A 122 -1.11 18.04 5.72
CA ALA A 122 -2.47 18.30 5.28
C ALA A 122 -2.72 17.65 3.91
N ARG A 123 -3.29 16.44 3.89
CA ARG A 123 -3.79 15.87 2.63
C ARG A 123 -5.14 16.46 2.30
N CYS A 124 -5.16 17.42 1.40
CA CYS A 124 -6.38 18.07 0.93
C CYS A 124 -6.99 17.26 -0.21
N VAL A 125 -8.21 16.74 0.00
CA VAL A 125 -9.00 16.08 -1.06
C VAL A 125 -9.43 17.10 -2.14
N ASN A 126 -9.32 18.40 -1.84
CA ASN A 126 -9.55 19.48 -2.80
C ASN A 126 -8.69 20.72 -2.47
N PRO A 127 -7.69 21.09 -3.31
CA PRO A 127 -6.74 22.17 -2.99
C PRO A 127 -7.37 23.58 -3.02
N ARG A 128 -8.64 23.72 -3.44
CA ARG A 128 -9.32 25.03 -3.51
C ARG A 128 -10.07 25.44 -2.24
N ASN A 129 -10.29 24.52 -1.29
CA ASN A 129 -11.01 24.80 -0.05
C ASN A 129 -10.32 24.10 1.13
N ALA A 130 -9.69 24.87 2.02
CA ALA A 130 -8.98 24.37 3.21
C ALA A 130 -9.86 23.61 4.22
N ALA A 131 -11.18 23.62 4.05
CA ALA A 131 -12.14 22.92 4.91
C ALA A 131 -12.18 21.38 4.70
N GLY A 132 -11.37 20.82 3.79
CA GLY A 132 -11.35 19.40 3.45
C GLY A 132 -9.97 18.74 3.55
N CYS A 133 -9.04 19.33 4.31
CA CYS A 133 -7.74 18.73 4.53
C CYS A 133 -7.78 17.76 5.71
N LEU A 134 -7.38 16.53 5.45
CA LEU A 134 -7.18 15.52 6.49
C LEU A 134 -5.73 15.67 6.98
N TYR A 135 -5.60 16.05 8.24
CA TYR A 135 -4.32 16.11 8.93
C TYR A 135 -3.92 14.70 9.32
N ILE A 136 -2.91 14.16 8.65
CA ILE A 136 -2.40 12.82 8.92
C ILE A 136 -0.92 12.90 9.20
N VAL A 137 -0.53 12.23 10.27
CA VAL A 137 0.81 11.63 10.35
C VAL A 137 0.63 10.29 9.67
N THR A 138 1.17 10.13 8.46
CA THR A 138 1.08 8.85 7.74
C THR A 138 1.98 7.84 8.44
N PRO A 139 1.50 6.67 8.89
CA PRO A 139 2.36 5.56 9.32
C PRO A 139 2.75 4.64 8.17
#